data_AF-I3TCE3-F1
#
_entry.id   AF-I3TCE3-F1
#
_cell.length_a   1.000
_cell.length_b   1.000
_cell.length_c   1.000
_cell.angle_alpha   90.00
_cell.angle_beta   90.00
_cell.angle_gamma   90.00
#
_symmetry.space_group_name_H-M   'P 1'
#
loop_
_entity.id
_entity.type
_entity.pdbx_description
1 polymer ?
#
loop_
_entity_poly.entity_id
_entity_poly.type
_entity_poly.pdbx_seq_one_letter_code
_entity_poly.pdbx_strand_id
1 'polypeptide(L)'
;MSLKSKLSRFFGKVYEEDQGEYKLFILYERGEPRYILCFEIEDNLLVGKISLFSKAASTDCSSLEYQPEGLYIVSTDLDDFVEKLRKKAARLASLEHVGV
;
A
#
# COMPACT_ATOMS: atom_id res chain seq x y z
N MET A 1 -1.95 -7.54 -16.69
CA MET A 1 -1.80 -6.10 -16.39
C MET A 1 -1.10 -5.97 -15.05
N SER A 2 -0.10 -5.11 -14.88
CA SER A 2 0.67 -5.02 -13.62
C SER A 2 -0.10 -4.30 -12.51
N LEU A 3 0.29 -4.54 -11.25
CA LEU A 3 -0.26 -3.84 -10.08
C LEU A 3 -0.08 -2.32 -10.22
N LYS A 4 1.13 -1.85 -10.57
CA LYS A 4 1.42 -0.43 -10.82
C LYS A 4 0.41 0.21 -11.78
N SER A 5 0.18 -0.41 -12.93
CA SER A 5 -0.77 0.11 -13.93
C SER A 5 -2.20 0.18 -13.39
N LYS A 6 -2.61 -0.74 -12.50
CA LYS A 6 -3.93 -0.65 -11.86
C LYS A 6 -3.96 0.48 -10.84
N LEU A 7 -2.93 0.61 -10.00
CA LEU A 7 -2.82 1.68 -9.00
C LEU A 7 -2.79 3.07 -9.64
N SER A 8 -2.07 3.25 -10.75
CA SER A 8 -2.02 4.53 -11.48
C SER A 8 -3.36 4.99 -12.07
N ARG A 9 -4.40 4.14 -12.07
CA ARG A 9 -5.77 4.56 -12.44
C ARG A 9 -6.51 5.26 -11.29
N PHE A 10 -6.05 5.07 -10.06
CA PHE A 10 -6.71 5.58 -8.85
C PHE A 10 -5.87 6.64 -8.13
N PHE A 11 -4.54 6.55 -8.23
CA PHE A 11 -3.59 7.46 -7.60
C PHE A 11 -2.89 8.30 -8.66
N GLY A 12 -2.51 9.54 -8.31
CA GLY A 12 -1.94 10.49 -9.27
C GLY A 12 -0.57 10.05 -9.79
N LYS A 13 0.41 9.94 -8.88
CA LYS A 13 1.74 9.39 -9.16
C LYS A 13 1.91 8.09 -8.36
N VAL A 14 2.52 7.09 -8.97
CA VAL A 14 2.86 5.81 -8.33
C VAL A 14 4.35 5.56 -8.53
N TYR A 15 5.11 5.65 -7.46
CA TYR A 15 6.49 5.15 -7.42
C TYR A 15 6.47 3.65 -7.13
N GLU A 16 7.39 2.92 -7.74
CA GLU A 16 7.56 1.48 -7.56
C GLU A 16 9.06 1.21 -7.44
N GLU A 17 9.43 0.40 -6.45
CA GLU A 17 10.79 -0.06 -6.21
C GLU A 17 10.77 -1.55 -5.86
N ASP A 18 11.74 -2.28 -6.39
CA ASP A 18 11.94 -3.69 -6.10
C ASP A 18 12.89 -3.82 -4.91
N GLN A 19 12.45 -4.49 -3.85
CA GLN A 19 13.19 -4.70 -2.60
C GLN A 19 13.43 -6.20 -2.36
N GLY A 20 13.64 -6.98 -3.44
CA GLY A 20 13.86 -8.42 -3.36
C GLY A 20 12.54 -9.17 -3.21
N GLU A 21 12.23 -9.63 -2.00
CA GLU A 21 10.98 -10.38 -1.72
C GLU A 21 9.74 -9.49 -1.84
N TYR A 22 9.93 -8.18 -1.63
CA TYR A 22 8.86 -7.20 -1.67
C TYR A 22 8.98 -6.26 -2.87
N LYS A 23 7.83 -5.73 -3.28
CA LYS A 23 7.72 -4.49 -4.05
C LYS A 23 7.16 -3.39 -3.18
N LEU A 24 7.90 -2.29 -3.12
CA LEU A 24 7.46 -1.06 -2.49
C LEU A 24 6.70 -0.22 -3.51
N PHE A 25 5.56 0.33 -3.08
CA PHE A 25 4.84 1.36 -3.80
C PHE A 25 4.63 2.60 -2.93
N ILE A 26 4.91 3.78 -3.48
CA ILE A 26 4.51 5.06 -2.87
C ILE A 26 3.41 5.67 -3.73
N LEU A 27 2.24 5.86 -3.12
CA LEU A 27 1.03 6.31 -3.78
C LEU A 27 0.78 7.78 -3.45
N TYR A 28 0.72 8.60 -4.50
CA TYR A 28 0.56 10.03 -4.35
C TYR A 28 -0.89 10.46 -4.57
N GLU A 29 -1.35 11.38 -3.72
CA GLU A 29 -2.60 12.11 -3.89
C GLU A 29 -2.31 13.61 -3.90
N ARG A 30 -2.90 14.34 -4.84
CA ARG A 30 -2.73 15.81 -4.97
C ARG A 30 -1.25 16.27 -5.04
N GLY A 31 -0.36 15.42 -5.54
CA GLY A 31 1.07 15.73 -5.71
C GLY A 31 1.96 15.35 -4.52
N GLU A 32 1.38 14.88 -3.41
CA GLU A 32 2.12 14.52 -2.20
C GLU A 32 2.06 13.00 -1.94
N PRO A 33 3.13 12.40 -1.38
CA PRO A 33 3.11 10.99 -1.01
C PRO A 33 2.12 10.79 0.14
N ARG A 34 1.06 10.02 -0.11
CA ARG A 34 -0.02 9.84 0.85
C ARG A 34 0.02 8.47 1.51
N TYR A 35 0.31 7.43 0.73
CA TYR A 35 0.35 6.06 1.21
C TYR A 35 1.64 5.37 0.81
N ILE A 36 2.03 4.40 1.63
CA ILE A 36 3.07 3.44 1.35
C ILE A 36 2.44 2.05 1.33
N LEU A 37 2.79 1.23 0.35
CA LEU A 37 2.31 -0.13 0.20
C LEU A 37 3.51 -1.05 0.00
N CYS A 38 3.63 -2.04 0.87
CA CYS A 38 4.47 -3.20 0.64
C CYS A 38 3.63 -4.31 0.06
N PHE A 39 4.15 -4.98 -0.96
CA PHE A 39 3.44 -6.00 -1.71
C PHE A 39 4.38 -7.15 -2.02
N GLU A 40 3.89 -8.37 -1.85
CA GLU A 40 4.60 -9.59 -2.20
C GLU A 40 3.61 -10.63 -2.75
N ILE A 41 4.15 -11.70 -3.32
CA ILE A 41 3.39 -12.86 -3.75
C ILE A 41 3.96 -14.08 -3.04
N GLU A 42 3.20 -14.63 -2.09
CA GLU A 42 3.57 -15.80 -1.30
C GLU A 42 2.54 -16.91 -1.55
N ASP A 43 2.96 -18.11 -1.96
CA ASP A 43 2.09 -19.27 -2.19
C ASP A 43 0.84 -19.01 -3.07
N ASN A 44 0.97 -18.15 -4.09
CA ASN A 44 -0.11 -17.65 -4.96
C ASN A 44 -1.11 -16.70 -4.28
N LEU A 45 -0.80 -16.22 -3.08
CA LEU A 45 -1.51 -15.14 -2.40
C LEU A 45 -0.82 -13.82 -2.69
N LEU A 46 -1.62 -12.82 -3.03
CA LEU A 46 -1.25 -11.43 -3.10
C LEU A 46 -1.36 -10.85 -1.70
N VAL A 47 -0.21 -10.61 -1.08
CA VAL A 47 -0.12 -10.07 0.27
C VAL A 47 0.37 -8.63 0.16
N GLY A 48 -0.26 -7.74 0.92
CA GLY A 48 0.27 -6.40 1.04
C GLY A 48 -0.17 -5.69 2.29
N LYS A 49 0.64 -4.72 2.68
CA LYS A 49 0.41 -3.87 3.83
C LYS A 49 0.44 -2.43 3.40
N ILE A 50 -0.68 -1.72 3.59
CA ILE A 50 -0.80 -0.30 3.28
C ILE A 50 -0.79 0.52 4.57
N SER A 51 -0.03 1.61 4.59
CA SER A 51 -0.01 2.58 5.69
C SER A 51 -0.03 4.01 5.16
N LEU A 52 -0.25 4.96 6.06
CA LEU A 52 -0.05 6.38 5.76
C LEU A 52 1.44 6.66 5.64
N PHE A 53 1.85 7.36 4.59
CA PHE A 53 3.25 7.68 4.36
C PHE A 53 3.85 8.49 5.53
N SER A 54 3.05 9.36 6.15
CA SER A 54 3.44 10.17 7.32
C SER A 54 3.69 9.36 8.60
N LYS A 55 3.15 8.14 8.70
CA LYS A 55 3.31 7.26 9.87
C LYS A 55 4.35 6.16 9.66
N ALA A 56 4.86 6.02 8.44
CA ALA A 56 5.90 5.05 8.12
C ALA A 56 7.22 5.50 8.76
N ALA A 57 7.78 4.68 9.66
CA ALA A 57 9.09 4.97 10.24
C ALA A 57 10.25 4.77 9.25
N SER A 58 10.01 4.02 8.17
CA SER A 58 10.96 3.76 7.09
C SER A 58 10.24 3.45 5.78
N THR A 59 10.99 3.47 4.67
CA THR A 59 10.53 3.02 3.34
C THR A 59 10.99 1.60 3.01
N ASP A 60 11.43 0.85 4.02
CA ASP A 60 11.89 -0.52 3.89
C ASP A 60 10.73 -1.48 4.23
N CYS A 61 10.40 -2.39 3.31
CA CYS A 61 9.22 -3.23 3.48
C CYS A 61 9.33 -4.25 4.61
N SER A 62 10.53 -4.80 4.83
CA SER A 62 10.78 -5.69 5.97
C SER A 62 10.52 -4.96 7.30
N SER A 63 10.94 -3.71 7.43
CA SER A 63 10.67 -2.89 8.61
C SER A 63 9.19 -2.52 8.74
N LEU A 64 8.52 -2.22 7.61
CA LEU A 64 7.10 -1.85 7.59
C LEU A 64 6.19 -3.02 7.96
N GLU A 65 6.57 -4.26 7.63
CA GLU A 65 5.84 -5.49 8.00
C GLU A 65 5.57 -5.54 9.51
N TYR A 66 6.58 -5.29 10.35
CA TYR A 66 6.45 -5.41 11.80
C TYR A 66 5.85 -4.18 12.51
N GLN A 67 5.62 -3.07 11.79
CA GLN A 67 5.02 -1.88 12.40
C GLN A 67 3.55 -2.12 12.81
N PRO A 68 3.08 -1.64 13.96
CA PRO A 68 1.67 -1.81 14.34
C PRO A 68 0.72 -0.97 13.45
N GLU A 69 1.24 0.08 12.80
CA GLU A 69 0.47 0.93 11.90
C GLU A 69 0.24 0.28 10.54
N GLY A 70 -0.86 0.67 9.90
CA GLY A 70 -1.26 0.18 8.59
C GLY A 70 -2.25 -0.97 8.64
N LEU A 71 -2.62 -1.46 7.47
CA LEU A 71 -3.65 -2.46 7.29
C LEU A 71 -3.20 -3.49 6.26
N TYR A 72 -3.32 -4.76 6.66
CA TYR A 72 -3.06 -5.89 5.78
C TYR A 72 -4.20 -6.11 4.77
N ILE A 73 -3.79 -6.58 3.59
CA ILE A 73 -4.61 -6.94 2.45
C ILE A 73 -4.10 -8.31 1.99
N VAL A 74 -5.01 -9.28 1.91
CA VAL A 74 -4.73 -10.61 1.36
C VAL A 74 -5.79 -10.91 0.31
N SER A 75 -5.34 -11.39 -0.85
CA SER A 75 -6.20 -11.78 -1.97
C SER A 75 -5.54 -12.86 -2.82
N THR A 76 -6.33 -13.59 -3.60
CA THR A 76 -5.85 -14.50 -4.65
C THR A 76 -5.93 -13.87 -6.04
N ASP A 77 -6.53 -12.68 -6.17
CA ASP A 77 -6.80 -12.01 -7.43
C ASP A 77 -6.40 -10.53 -7.37
N LEU A 78 -5.84 -10.04 -8.47
CA LEU A 78 -5.29 -8.68 -8.51
C LEU A 78 -6.38 -7.60 -8.51
N ASP A 79 -7.55 -7.85 -9.07
CA ASP A 79 -8.66 -6.91 -9.05
C ASP A 79 -9.30 -6.82 -7.65
N ASP A 80 -9.52 -7.96 -6.99
CA ASP A 80 -9.96 -7.99 -5.59
C ASP A 80 -8.93 -7.35 -4.64
N PHE A 81 -7.63 -7.60 -4.85
CA PHE A 81 -6.56 -6.95 -4.10
C PHE A 81 -6.66 -5.41 -4.18
N VAL A 82 -6.82 -4.87 -5.38
CA VAL A 82 -6.91 -3.42 -5.61
C VAL A 82 -8.19 -2.84 -5.02
N GLU A 83 -9.32 -3.55 -5.09
CA GLU A 83 -10.56 -3.12 -4.44
C GLU A 83 -10.40 -3.04 -2.91
N LYS A 84 -9.86 -4.09 -2.30
CA LYS A 84 -9.57 -4.13 -0.86
C LYS A 84 -8.60 -3.02 -0.47
N LEU A 85 -7.55 -2.81 -1.25
CA LEU A 85 -6.56 -1.75 -1.03
C LEU A 85 -7.24 -0.37 -0.96
N ARG A 86 -8.13 -0.05 -1.90
CA ARG A 86 -8.87 1.22 -1.89
C ARG A 86 -9.73 1.39 -0.64
N LYS A 87 -10.43 0.32 -0.21
CA LYS A 87 -11.21 0.34 1.04
C LYS A 87 -10.33 0.58 2.26
N LYS A 88 -9.15 -0.06 2.33
CA LYS A 88 -8.18 0.16 3.42
C LYS A 88 -7.58 1.56 3.40
N ALA A 89 -7.22 2.09 2.23
CA ALA A 89 -6.71 3.45 2.06
C ALA A 89 -7.72 4.52 2.55
N ALA A 90 -9.00 4.36 2.17
CA ALA A 90 -10.07 5.23 2.64
C ALA A 90 -10.26 5.17 4.16
N ARG A 91 -10.17 3.97 4.75
CA ARG A 91 -10.21 3.78 6.21
C ARG A 91 -9.01 4.42 6.91
N LEU A 92 -7.81 4.34 6.34
CA LEU A 92 -6.63 5.03 6.88
C LEU A 92 -6.81 6.55 6.87
N ALA A 93 -7.34 7.10 5.78
CA ALA A 93 -7.64 8.53 5.70
C ALA A 93 -8.67 8.96 6.76
N SER A 94 -9.72 8.15 7.02
CA SER A 94 -10.71 8.49 8.05
C SER A 94 -10.12 8.43 9.46
N LEU A 95 -9.24 7.46 9.74
CA LEU A 95 -8.61 7.31 11.05
C LEU A 95 -7.61 8.44 11.35
N GLU A 96 -6.97 9.02 10.34
CA GLU A 96 -6.10 10.20 10.50
C GLU A 96 -6.87 11.42 11.04
N HIS A 97 -8.14 11.59 10.66
CA HIS A 97 -8.97 12.72 11.09
C HIS A 97 -9.56 12.57 12.50
N VAL A 98 -9.45 11.38 13.11
CA VAL A 98 -9.98 11.10 14.46
C VAL A 98 -8.89 11.27 15.54
N GLY A 99 -7.62 11.42 15.15
CA GLY A 99 -6.53 11.74 16.07
C GLY A 99 -6.46 13.24 16.38
N VAL A 100 -7.12 13.63 17.48
CA VAL A 100 -6.86 14.88 18.23
C VAL A 100 -5.71 14.64 19.19
#